data_AF-A0A1M6Q2Z7-F1
#
_entry.id   AF-A0A1M6Q2Z7-F1
#
_cell.length_a   1.000
_cell.length_b   1.000
_cell.length_c   1.000
_cell.angle_alpha   90.00
_cell.angle_beta   90.00
_cell.angle_gamma   90.00
#
_symmetry.space_group_name_H-M   'P 1'
#
loop_
_entity.id
_entity.type
_entity.pdbx_description
1 polymer ?
#
loop_
_entity_poly.entity_id
_entity_poly.type
_entity_poly.pdbx_seq_one_letter_code
_entity_poly.pdbx_strand_id
1 'polypeptide(L)'
;MNINRFKRAALPFAIALALGGGLTACSDSQNAANAQQESQAASANPCAAANPSTSSNPCAAANPCAAAKSSASANPCAAGTSNSQQVSTAVPNPPAQAKGDRGLPFAIENDWKAAPYGDAMPNVVVNYNRPAPFIAAGGHVQKGAMVQLKQQGFKTVVSLLTESEGVGDEEQEAHQAGLNFYGLGVSTRAPNREQVDAFARIAANPANYPILVHCASSNRVGAMWALYRHSVGVPAEIAIEEGRAAGLEQSREGAVREMMGL
;
A
#
# COMPACT_ATOMS: atom_id res chain seq x y z
N MET A 1 14.44 -65.35 8.84
CA MET A 1 15.23 -65.08 7.61
C MET A 1 14.73 -63.77 7.03
N ASN A 2 15.50 -62.75 6.64
CA ASN A 2 16.91 -62.43 6.78
C ASN A 2 17.02 -60.90 6.50
N ILE A 3 17.59 -60.15 7.45
CA ILE A 3 18.58 -59.05 7.33
C ILE A 3 18.81 -58.36 5.97
N ASN A 4 18.88 -57.01 6.00
CA ASN A 4 19.97 -56.15 5.47
C ASN A 4 19.68 -54.66 5.83
N ARG A 5 20.22 -54.07 6.93
CA ARG A 5 21.56 -53.47 7.13
C ARG A 5 22.10 -52.63 5.97
N PHE A 6 21.73 -51.34 5.93
CA PHE A 6 22.49 -50.31 5.20
C PHE A 6 23.41 -49.55 6.14
N LYS A 7 24.71 -49.59 5.81
CA LYS A 7 25.82 -48.96 6.54
C LYS A 7 25.85 -47.45 6.25
N ARG A 8 25.87 -46.63 7.30
CA ARG A 8 26.16 -45.19 7.23
C ARG A 8 27.68 -45.00 7.15
N ALA A 9 28.16 -44.34 6.09
CA ALA A 9 29.54 -43.88 5.98
C ALA A 9 29.66 -42.49 6.65
N ALA A 10 30.59 -42.37 7.58
CA ALA A 10 30.98 -41.12 8.22
C ALA A 10 32.06 -40.44 7.38
N LEU A 11 31.88 -39.17 7.04
CA LEU A 11 32.95 -38.27 6.56
C LEU A 11 33.26 -37.27 7.68
N PRO A 12 34.54 -37.02 8.02
CA PRO A 12 34.92 -35.93 8.90
C PRO A 12 35.06 -34.63 8.09
N PHE A 13 34.33 -33.58 8.51
CA PHE A 13 34.57 -32.20 8.08
C PHE A 13 35.72 -31.63 8.91
N ALA A 14 36.82 -31.27 8.23
CA ALA A 14 37.94 -30.57 8.85
C ALA A 14 37.63 -29.06 8.96
N ILE A 15 37.81 -28.53 10.17
CA ILE A 15 37.74 -27.11 10.52
C ILE A 15 39.12 -26.50 10.24
N ALA A 16 39.18 -25.43 9.44
CA ALA A 16 40.37 -24.59 9.32
C ALA A 16 40.01 -23.14 9.70
N LEU A 17 40.43 -22.77 10.90
CA LEU A 17 40.53 -21.40 11.40
C LEU A 17 41.81 -20.77 10.81
N ALA A 18 41.72 -19.57 10.25
CA ALA A 18 42.90 -18.75 9.98
C ALA A 18 42.63 -17.30 10.42
N LEU A 19 43.30 -16.91 11.51
CA LEU A 19 43.50 -15.53 11.95
C LEU A 19 44.73 -14.93 11.24
N GLY A 20 44.70 -13.61 11.03
CA GLY A 20 45.85 -12.75 10.73
C GLY A 20 45.43 -11.65 9.75
N GLY A 21 45.63 -10.34 9.94
CA GLY A 21 46.48 -9.59 10.87
C GLY A 21 47.37 -8.63 10.07
N GLY A 22 47.34 -7.32 10.39
CA GLY A 22 48.32 -6.29 9.97
C GLY A 22 47.98 -5.54 8.66
N LEU A 23 47.65 -4.24 8.66
CA LEU A 23 48.40 -2.99 8.97
C LEU A 23 49.14 -2.38 7.76
N THR A 24 48.74 -1.13 7.48
CA THR A 24 49.52 0.04 7.02
C THR A 24 50.29 0.02 5.69
N ALA A 25 49.97 0.98 4.82
CA ALA A 25 50.96 1.93 4.28
C ALA A 25 50.26 3.16 3.67
N CYS A 26 50.78 4.33 4.01
CA CYS A 26 50.46 5.66 3.48
C CYS A 26 51.38 6.02 2.30
N SER A 27 51.14 7.22 1.77
CA SER A 27 51.92 8.03 0.84
C SER A 27 51.64 7.78 -0.64
N ASP A 28 50.92 8.71 -1.26
CA ASP A 28 51.34 10.04 -1.73
C ASP A 28 51.93 9.91 -3.13
N SER A 29 51.46 10.73 -4.06
CA SER A 29 52.31 11.73 -4.71
C SER A 29 51.77 12.12 -6.09
N GLN A 30 51.51 13.41 -6.20
CA GLN A 30 51.77 14.29 -7.33
C GLN A 30 50.65 14.58 -8.36
N ASN A 31 50.19 15.80 -8.16
CA ASN A 31 49.37 16.70 -8.95
C ASN A 31 50.26 17.57 -9.87
N ALA A 32 49.60 18.41 -10.69
CA ALA A 32 50.03 19.62 -11.41
C ALA A 32 50.44 19.43 -12.90
N ALA A 33 50.12 20.31 -13.86
CA ALA A 33 49.31 21.54 -13.91
C ALA A 33 49.19 22.01 -15.37
N ASN A 34 48.09 22.71 -15.72
CA ASN A 34 48.01 24.02 -16.41
C ASN A 34 46.54 24.25 -16.83
N ALA A 35 45.75 25.12 -16.20
CA ALA A 35 45.81 26.59 -16.05
C ALA A 35 45.41 27.36 -17.33
N GLN A 36 44.22 27.96 -17.28
CA GLN A 36 43.83 29.34 -17.66
C GLN A 36 42.28 29.41 -17.52
N GLN A 37 41.70 29.99 -16.46
CA GLN A 37 41.33 31.41 -16.27
C GLN A 37 40.60 31.99 -17.51
N GLU A 38 39.43 32.62 -17.44
CA GLU A 38 38.90 33.46 -16.37
C GLU A 38 37.43 33.83 -16.63
N SER A 39 36.62 33.91 -15.56
CA SER A 39 35.56 34.91 -15.29
C SER A 39 34.36 35.04 -16.26
N GLN A 40 33.15 35.43 -15.87
CA GLN A 40 32.46 35.80 -14.64
C GLN A 40 31.00 36.02 -15.08
N ALA A 41 30.02 35.59 -14.28
CA ALA A 41 28.82 36.37 -13.98
C ALA A 41 27.86 35.50 -13.15
N ALA A 42 27.78 35.82 -11.86
CA ALA A 42 26.68 35.40 -11.01
C ALA A 42 25.38 35.98 -11.57
N SER A 43 24.40 35.15 -11.94
CA SER A 43 23.04 35.61 -12.13
C SER A 43 22.35 35.61 -10.76
N ALA A 44 22.24 36.81 -10.19
CA ALA A 44 21.35 37.04 -9.06
C ALA A 44 19.90 36.85 -9.52
N ASN A 45 19.13 36.16 -8.68
CA ASN A 45 17.71 35.87 -8.82
C ASN A 45 16.89 37.18 -8.90
N PRO A 46 16.07 37.42 -9.94
CA PRO A 46 15.46 38.72 -10.22
C PRO A 46 14.18 38.99 -9.39
N CYS A 47 14.09 38.50 -8.16
CA CYS A 47 12.93 38.72 -7.27
C CYS A 47 13.27 39.42 -5.94
N ALA A 48 14.47 39.97 -5.80
CA ALA A 48 14.88 40.68 -4.58
C ALA A 48 15.38 42.09 -4.88
N ALA A 49 14.44 43.01 -5.19
CA ALA A 49 14.45 44.44 -4.83
C ALA A 49 13.58 45.27 -5.79
N ALA A 50 12.29 45.38 -5.48
CA ALA A 50 11.50 46.59 -5.75
C ALA A 50 10.23 46.50 -4.90
N ASN A 51 10.23 47.24 -3.80
CA ASN A 51 9.02 47.57 -3.06
C ASN A 51 8.69 49.03 -3.43
N PRO A 52 7.76 49.28 -4.38
CA PRO A 52 7.05 50.53 -4.45
C PRO A 52 5.67 50.31 -3.84
N SER A 53 5.52 50.76 -2.61
CA SER A 53 4.25 51.12 -2.02
C SER A 53 3.52 52.11 -2.93
N THR A 54 2.62 51.61 -3.78
CA THR A 54 1.38 52.25 -4.28
C THR A 54 0.80 51.43 -5.44
N SER A 55 0.12 50.33 -5.13
CA SER A 55 -1.05 49.91 -5.91
C SER A 55 -1.95 49.06 -5.03
N SER A 56 -3.21 49.48 -4.97
CA SER A 56 -4.23 48.99 -4.06
C SER A 56 -4.58 47.53 -4.37
N ASN A 57 -4.60 46.68 -3.34
CA ASN A 57 -5.10 45.32 -3.41
C ASN A 57 -6.62 45.34 -3.75
N PRO A 58 -7.08 44.77 -4.87
CA PRO A 58 -8.47 44.88 -5.32
C PRO A 58 -9.45 44.02 -4.50
N CYS A 59 -8.97 43.26 -3.51
CA CYS A 59 -9.80 42.49 -2.59
C CYS A 59 -10.11 43.21 -1.25
N ALA A 60 -9.76 44.49 -1.12
CA ALA A 60 -10.05 45.32 0.06
C ALA A 60 -11.22 46.30 -0.15
N ALA A 61 -12.19 45.95 -0.99
CA ALA A 61 -13.41 46.73 -1.20
C ALA A 61 -14.61 46.04 -0.55
N ALA A 62 -15.14 46.70 0.49
CA ALA A 62 -16.47 46.56 1.09
C ALA A 62 -16.87 45.18 1.65
N ASN A 63 -16.76 45.06 2.97
CA ASN A 63 -17.46 44.06 3.77
C ASN A 63 -18.92 44.56 3.97
N PRO A 64 -19.95 43.99 3.31
CA PRO A 64 -21.28 44.59 3.26
C PRO A 64 -22.11 44.39 4.54
N CYS A 65 -21.55 43.69 5.54
CA CYS A 65 -22.24 43.38 6.79
C CYS A 65 -22.01 44.39 7.92
N ALA A 66 -21.37 45.53 7.65
CA ALA A 66 -21.05 46.55 8.65
C ALA A 66 -21.76 47.89 8.41
N ALA A 67 -23.01 47.89 7.93
CA ALA A 67 -23.83 49.10 7.90
C ALA A 67 -25.33 48.79 7.80
N ALA A 68 -25.98 48.46 8.92
CA ALA A 68 -27.39 48.78 9.14
C ALA A 68 -27.79 48.44 10.59
N LYS A 69 -27.75 49.42 11.48
CA LYS A 69 -28.71 49.46 12.59
C LYS A 69 -29.93 50.22 12.08
N SER A 70 -30.99 49.49 11.73
CA SER A 70 -32.34 50.04 11.84
C SER A 70 -33.34 48.91 12.13
N SER A 71 -34.12 49.19 13.16
CA SER A 71 -35.31 48.55 13.70
C SER A 71 -36.23 47.81 12.70
N ALA A 72 -36.61 46.58 13.09
CA ALA A 72 -37.87 45.87 12.86
C ALA A 72 -38.47 45.84 11.42
N SER A 73 -38.43 44.66 10.80
CA SER A 73 -39.58 43.88 10.29
C SER A 73 -39.25 43.05 9.03
N ALA A 74 -39.78 41.82 9.02
CA ALA A 74 -39.92 40.84 7.93
C ALA A 74 -38.73 39.95 7.50
N ASN A 75 -38.98 38.64 7.59
CA ASN A 75 -38.15 37.51 7.16
C ASN A 75 -38.30 37.32 5.63
N PRO A 76 -37.22 37.26 4.83
CA PRO A 76 -37.29 37.42 3.37
C PRO A 76 -37.73 36.15 2.60
N CYS A 77 -38.15 35.08 3.29
CA CYS A 77 -38.52 33.81 2.65
C CYS A 77 -39.98 33.72 2.20
N ALA A 78 -40.70 34.83 2.10
CA ALA A 78 -42.09 34.84 1.66
C ALA A 78 -42.31 35.87 0.53
N ALA A 79 -41.96 35.46 -0.69
CA ALA A 79 -42.65 35.76 -1.96
C ALA A 79 -41.62 35.81 -3.11
N GLY A 80 -41.82 34.96 -4.12
CA GLY A 80 -41.02 35.02 -5.34
C GLY A 80 -41.15 33.77 -6.20
N THR A 81 -42.29 33.62 -6.87
CA THR A 81 -42.43 32.77 -8.06
C THR A 81 -41.49 33.28 -9.15
N SER A 82 -40.52 32.47 -9.59
CA SER A 82 -40.01 32.43 -10.98
C SER A 82 -38.90 31.39 -11.15
N ASN A 83 -39.12 30.51 -12.13
CA ASN A 83 -38.13 29.70 -12.86
C ASN A 83 -37.49 28.50 -12.13
N SER A 84 -38.24 27.40 -12.08
CA SER A 84 -37.69 26.06 -11.85
C SER A 84 -36.81 25.64 -13.04
N GLN A 85 -35.53 26.02 -13.02
CA GLN A 85 -34.51 25.24 -13.71
C GLN A 85 -34.46 23.88 -13.02
N GLN A 86 -34.77 22.85 -13.80
CA GLN A 86 -34.79 21.48 -13.33
C GLN A 86 -33.41 21.09 -12.82
N VAL A 87 -33.28 21.00 -11.50
CA VAL A 87 -32.28 20.15 -10.88
C VAL A 87 -32.64 18.74 -11.33
N SER A 88 -31.90 18.21 -12.30
CA SER A 88 -31.97 16.80 -12.67
C SER A 88 -31.87 16.02 -11.37
N THR A 89 -32.94 15.30 -11.08
CA THR A 89 -33.11 14.49 -9.87
C THR A 89 -31.83 13.73 -9.59
N ALA A 90 -31.28 13.89 -8.39
CA ALA A 90 -30.26 12.99 -7.88
C ALA A 90 -30.73 11.56 -8.18
N VAL A 91 -29.92 10.80 -8.93
CA VAL A 91 -30.17 9.38 -9.16
C VAL A 91 -30.40 8.79 -7.77
N PRO A 92 -31.57 8.18 -7.48
CA PRO A 92 -31.81 7.57 -6.18
C PRO A 92 -30.68 6.57 -5.97
N ASN A 93 -30.00 6.67 -4.82
CA ASN A 93 -29.06 5.64 -4.41
C ASN A 93 -29.77 4.29 -4.59
N PRO A 94 -29.19 3.35 -5.35
CA PRO A 94 -29.81 2.05 -5.51
C PRO A 94 -30.09 1.48 -4.12
N PRO A 95 -31.24 0.80 -3.93
CA PRO A 95 -31.64 0.31 -2.63
C PRO A 95 -30.48 -0.44 -1.98
N ALA A 96 -30.29 -0.18 -0.70
CA ALA A 96 -29.20 -0.77 0.02
C ALA A 96 -29.33 -2.31 0.00
N GLN A 97 -28.58 -3.00 -0.87
CA GLN A 97 -28.16 -4.39 -0.69
C GLN A 97 -27.71 -4.57 0.76
N ALA A 98 -28.01 -5.73 1.34
CA ALA A 98 -27.93 -6.02 2.76
C ALA A 98 -26.75 -5.31 3.48
N LYS A 99 -27.08 -4.72 4.63
CA LYS A 99 -26.23 -3.84 5.46
C LYS A 99 -24.88 -4.42 5.91
N GLY A 100 -24.59 -5.69 5.61
CA GLY A 100 -23.41 -6.42 6.08
C GLY A 100 -22.15 -6.28 5.21
N ASP A 101 -22.28 -6.10 3.90
CA ASP A 101 -21.15 -6.41 2.99
C ASP A 101 -20.52 -5.18 2.33
N ARG A 102 -21.23 -4.04 2.27
CA ARG A 102 -20.73 -2.84 1.57
C ARG A 102 -19.56 -2.14 2.24
N GLY A 103 -19.32 -2.41 3.52
CA GLY A 103 -18.24 -1.81 4.29
C GLY A 103 -16.98 -2.66 4.35
N LEU A 104 -17.01 -3.93 3.93
CA LEU A 104 -15.86 -4.83 4.07
C LEU A 104 -14.77 -4.53 3.03
N PRO A 105 -13.48 -4.52 3.39
CA PRO A 105 -12.84 -4.81 4.69
C PRO A 105 -12.58 -3.57 5.58
N PHE A 106 -13.38 -2.51 5.46
CA PHE A 106 -13.25 -1.24 6.18
C PHE A 106 -14.26 -1.03 7.32
N ALA A 107 -15.13 -2.01 7.57
CA ALA A 107 -16.24 -1.92 8.51
C ALA A 107 -15.77 -2.04 9.98
N ILE A 108 -15.10 -1.01 10.48
CA ILE A 108 -14.51 -0.92 11.84
C ILE A 108 -15.54 -0.90 12.97
N GLU A 109 -16.81 -0.66 12.64
CA GLU A 109 -17.92 -0.75 13.58
C GLU A 109 -18.17 -2.18 14.08
N ASN A 110 -17.64 -3.17 13.37
CA ASN A 110 -17.65 -4.55 13.80
C ASN A 110 -16.44 -4.80 14.72
N ASP A 111 -16.67 -5.35 15.92
CA ASP A 111 -15.66 -5.64 16.95
C ASP A 111 -14.77 -6.84 16.57
N TRP A 112 -14.22 -6.82 15.36
CA TRP A 112 -13.26 -7.79 14.87
C TRP A 112 -11.84 -7.34 15.19
N LYS A 113 -10.95 -8.31 15.36
CA LYS A 113 -9.53 -8.01 15.53
C LYS A 113 -8.99 -7.36 14.24
N ALA A 114 -8.46 -6.15 14.36
CA ALA A 114 -7.74 -5.46 13.30
C ALA A 114 -6.38 -6.10 13.04
N ALA A 115 -5.86 -5.93 11.82
CA ALA A 115 -4.47 -6.23 11.53
C ALA A 115 -3.57 -5.25 12.32
N PRO A 116 -2.44 -5.73 12.89
CA PRO A 116 -1.54 -4.88 13.67
C PRO A 116 -1.04 -3.69 12.85
N TYR A 117 -0.67 -2.61 13.52
CA TYR A 117 0.07 -1.53 12.86
C TYR A 117 1.54 -1.92 12.71
N GLY A 118 2.26 -1.25 11.80
CA GLY A 118 3.65 -1.60 11.48
C GLY A 118 4.63 -1.44 12.66
N ASP A 119 4.32 -0.59 13.63
CA ASP A 119 5.08 -0.41 14.88
C ASP A 119 4.94 -1.59 15.85
N ALA A 120 3.82 -2.30 15.80
CA ALA A 120 3.56 -3.50 16.61
C ALA A 120 3.99 -4.80 15.92
N MET A 121 4.23 -4.76 14.61
CA MET A 121 4.53 -5.95 13.81
C MET A 121 6.03 -6.29 13.88
N PRO A 122 6.43 -7.51 14.28
CA PRO A 122 7.84 -7.92 14.21
C PRO A 122 8.34 -7.86 12.77
N ASN A 123 9.65 -7.62 12.62
CA ASN A 123 10.33 -7.52 11.32
C ASN A 123 10.52 -8.89 10.65
N VAL A 124 9.42 -9.61 10.45
CA VAL A 124 9.33 -10.91 9.77
C VAL A 124 8.60 -10.85 8.44
N VAL A 125 7.92 -9.73 8.17
CA VAL A 125 7.29 -9.43 6.88
C VAL A 125 7.96 -8.20 6.31
N VAL A 126 8.65 -8.35 5.19
CA VAL A 126 9.30 -7.23 4.48
C VAL A 126 8.23 -6.32 3.88
N ASN A 127 8.47 -5.01 3.81
CA ASN A 127 7.54 -4.03 3.21
C ASN A 127 6.11 -4.11 3.77
N TYR A 128 5.99 -4.31 5.08
CA TYR A 128 4.70 -4.41 5.74
C TYR A 128 3.90 -3.10 5.61
N ASN A 129 2.64 -3.21 5.20
CA ASN A 129 1.66 -2.13 5.25
C ASN A 129 0.28 -2.66 5.66
N ARG A 130 -0.64 -1.76 6.00
CA ARG A 130 -2.02 -2.06 6.35
C ARG A 130 -3.01 -1.23 5.51
N PRO A 131 -3.32 -1.64 4.26
CA PRO A 131 -4.20 -0.88 3.37
C PRO A 131 -5.67 -0.84 3.83
N ALA A 132 -6.11 -1.76 4.69
CA ALA A 132 -7.42 -1.71 5.33
C ALA A 132 -7.35 -2.21 6.78
N PRO A 133 -8.28 -1.81 7.66
CA PRO A 133 -8.26 -2.19 9.09
C PRO A 133 -8.04 -3.68 9.35
N PHE A 134 -8.62 -4.56 8.52
CA PHE A 134 -8.55 -6.02 8.69
C PHE A 134 -7.64 -6.73 7.68
N ILE A 135 -6.96 -5.99 6.79
CA ILE A 135 -6.09 -6.55 5.76
C ILE A 135 -4.73 -5.87 5.80
N ALA A 136 -3.69 -6.68 6.00
CA ALA A 136 -2.31 -6.30 5.85
C ALA A 136 -1.76 -6.71 4.47
N ALA A 137 -0.78 -5.96 4.00
CA ALA A 137 0.00 -6.20 2.80
C ALA A 137 1.48 -6.43 3.19
N GLY A 138 2.19 -7.24 2.43
CA GLY A 138 3.59 -7.50 2.67
C GLY A 138 4.35 -8.12 1.49
N GLY A 139 5.66 -8.04 1.58
CA GLY A 139 6.61 -8.80 0.78
C GLY A 139 6.99 -10.11 1.44
N HIS A 140 8.26 -10.47 1.28
CA HIS A 140 8.79 -11.74 1.73
C HIS A 140 8.52 -11.98 3.23
N VAL A 141 8.04 -13.18 3.53
CA VAL A 141 7.78 -13.68 4.87
C VAL A 141 8.95 -14.58 5.28
N GLN A 142 9.62 -14.24 6.38
CA GLN A 142 10.79 -14.99 6.84
C GLN A 142 10.43 -16.41 7.29
N LYS A 143 11.40 -17.32 7.26
CA LYS A 143 11.22 -18.68 7.77
C LYS A 143 10.83 -18.68 9.25
N GLY A 144 9.80 -19.44 9.63
CA GLY A 144 9.29 -19.47 11.00
C GLY A 144 8.36 -18.31 11.36
N ALA A 145 8.08 -17.40 10.42
CA ALA A 145 7.23 -16.24 10.68
C ALA A 145 5.76 -16.60 10.89
N MET A 146 5.28 -17.75 10.40
CA MET A 146 3.86 -18.12 10.53
C MET A 146 3.42 -18.22 11.99
N VAL A 147 4.29 -18.73 12.86
CA VAL A 147 4.02 -18.76 14.31
C VAL A 147 3.92 -17.35 14.88
N GLN A 148 4.78 -16.44 14.45
CA GLN A 148 4.74 -15.04 14.90
C GLN A 148 3.51 -14.31 14.38
N LEU A 149 3.12 -14.54 13.11
CA LEU A 149 1.89 -14.00 12.54
C LEU A 149 0.66 -14.44 13.33
N LYS A 150 0.61 -15.72 13.73
CA LYS A 150 -0.45 -16.23 14.60
C LYS A 150 -0.47 -15.53 15.96
N GLN A 151 0.69 -15.30 16.58
CA GLN A 151 0.81 -14.58 17.86
C GLN A 151 0.35 -13.13 17.77
N GLN A 152 0.61 -12.46 16.65
CA GLN A 152 0.07 -11.12 16.35
C GLN A 152 -1.45 -11.14 16.11
N GLY A 153 -2.02 -12.33 15.95
CA GLY A 153 -3.44 -12.57 15.84
C GLY A 153 -3.97 -12.58 14.43
N PHE A 154 -3.09 -12.67 13.42
CA PHE A 154 -3.55 -13.01 12.08
C PHE A 154 -4.30 -14.34 12.10
N LYS A 155 -5.34 -14.42 11.29
CA LYS A 155 -6.14 -15.62 11.14
C LYS A 155 -5.88 -16.29 9.80
N THR A 156 -5.60 -15.49 8.77
CA THR A 156 -5.44 -15.95 7.40
C THR A 156 -4.21 -15.35 6.76
N VAL A 157 -3.49 -16.16 5.98
CA VAL A 157 -2.42 -15.73 5.08
C VAL A 157 -2.83 -16.05 3.64
N VAL A 158 -2.70 -15.07 2.76
CA VAL A 158 -2.91 -15.19 1.33
C VAL A 158 -1.58 -14.96 0.62
N SER A 159 -1.03 -16.02 0.04
CA SER A 159 0.24 -15.97 -0.69
C SER A 159 -0.01 -15.80 -2.17
N LEU A 160 0.63 -14.79 -2.77
CA LEU A 160 0.63 -14.57 -4.22
C LEU A 160 1.86 -15.21 -4.89
N LEU A 161 2.67 -15.96 -4.13
CA LEU A 161 3.81 -16.71 -4.63
C LEU A 161 3.35 -17.92 -5.45
N THR A 162 4.12 -18.28 -6.47
CA THR A 162 3.89 -19.48 -7.27
C THR A 162 4.46 -20.73 -6.60
N GLU A 163 4.10 -21.91 -7.12
CA GLU A 163 4.68 -23.20 -6.69
C GLU A 163 6.22 -23.19 -6.74
N SER A 164 6.79 -22.65 -7.81
CA SER A 164 8.25 -22.54 -7.97
C SER A 164 8.92 -21.59 -6.98
N GLU A 165 8.15 -20.71 -6.33
CA GLU A 165 8.62 -19.79 -5.28
C GLU A 165 8.47 -20.39 -3.87
N GLY A 166 7.97 -21.63 -3.73
CA GLY A 166 7.91 -22.36 -2.46
C GLY A 166 6.60 -22.25 -1.69
N VAL A 167 5.47 -21.93 -2.37
CA VAL A 167 4.17 -21.75 -1.70
C VAL A 167 3.68 -23.01 -0.96
N GLY A 168 4.05 -24.22 -1.40
CA GLY A 168 3.66 -25.46 -0.74
C GLY A 168 4.31 -25.65 0.65
N ASP A 169 5.58 -25.28 0.80
CA ASP A 169 6.26 -25.30 2.10
C ASP A 169 5.63 -24.26 3.04
N GLU A 170 5.26 -23.11 2.48
CA GLU A 170 4.60 -22.01 3.19
C GLU A 170 3.21 -22.41 3.71
N GLU A 171 2.41 -23.08 2.88
CA GLU A 171 1.10 -23.62 3.25
C GLU A 171 1.22 -24.60 4.42
N GLN A 172 2.19 -25.52 4.35
CA GLN A 172 2.42 -26.48 5.42
C GLN A 172 2.78 -25.78 6.74
N GLU A 173 3.66 -24.77 6.71
CA GLU A 173 4.05 -24.00 7.89
C GLU A 173 2.85 -23.21 8.48
N ALA A 174 2.03 -22.59 7.62
CA ALA A 174 0.86 -21.84 8.04
C ALA A 174 -0.18 -22.74 8.75
N HIS A 175 -0.46 -23.91 8.19
CA HIS A 175 -1.38 -24.87 8.82
C HIS A 175 -0.85 -25.39 10.16
N GLN A 176 0.46 -25.67 10.26
CA GLN A 176 1.09 -26.05 11.53
C GLN A 176 1.01 -24.94 12.60
N ALA A 177 1.08 -23.67 12.18
CA ALA A 177 0.87 -22.52 13.05
C ALA A 177 -0.61 -22.25 13.39
N GLY A 178 -1.55 -22.99 12.79
CA GLY A 178 -2.99 -22.81 13.00
C GLY A 178 -3.56 -21.56 12.30
N LEU A 179 -2.96 -21.16 11.17
CA LEU A 179 -3.46 -20.14 10.27
C LEU A 179 -4.26 -20.80 9.13
N ASN A 180 -5.28 -20.10 8.63
CA ASN A 180 -5.83 -20.42 7.32
C ASN A 180 -4.84 -19.97 6.24
N PHE A 181 -4.72 -20.74 5.17
CA PHE A 181 -3.82 -20.41 4.07
C PHE A 181 -4.53 -20.46 2.71
N TYR A 182 -4.21 -19.50 1.84
CA TYR A 182 -4.68 -19.48 0.45
C TYR A 182 -3.53 -19.12 -0.49
N GLY A 183 -3.08 -20.07 -1.31
CA GLY A 183 -2.14 -19.81 -2.40
C GLY A 183 -2.86 -19.44 -3.69
N LEU A 184 -2.75 -18.18 -4.14
CA LEU A 184 -3.37 -17.72 -5.39
C LEU A 184 -2.42 -17.73 -6.60
N GLY A 185 -1.10 -17.69 -6.36
CA GLY A 185 -0.06 -17.88 -7.38
C GLY A 185 -0.09 -16.91 -8.56
N VAL A 186 0.50 -15.72 -8.43
CA VAL A 186 0.55 -14.74 -9.53
C VAL A 186 1.89 -14.83 -10.25
N SER A 187 1.89 -15.51 -11.40
CA SER A 187 3.06 -15.69 -12.29
C SER A 187 3.20 -14.59 -13.36
N THR A 188 2.12 -13.87 -13.64
CA THR A 188 2.03 -12.81 -14.65
C THR A 188 2.44 -11.44 -14.10
N ARG A 189 2.43 -10.40 -14.95
CA ARG A 189 2.70 -9.01 -14.53
C ARG A 189 1.63 -8.43 -13.60
N ALA A 190 0.38 -8.86 -13.73
CA ALA A 190 -0.71 -8.50 -12.83
C ALA A 190 -1.60 -9.72 -12.56
N PRO A 191 -2.28 -9.80 -11.41
CA PRO A 191 -3.27 -10.83 -11.14
C PRO A 191 -4.37 -10.86 -12.22
N ASN A 192 -4.79 -12.05 -12.62
CA ASN A 192 -5.91 -12.20 -13.55
C ASN A 192 -7.26 -12.03 -12.84
N ARG A 193 -8.35 -12.01 -13.61
CA ARG A 193 -9.70 -11.79 -13.08
C ARG A 193 -10.11 -12.86 -12.07
N GLU A 194 -9.79 -14.12 -12.33
CA GLU A 194 -10.13 -15.25 -11.46
C GLU A 194 -9.45 -15.13 -10.10
N GLN A 195 -8.19 -14.68 -10.08
CA GLN A 195 -7.42 -14.43 -8.87
C GLN A 195 -7.96 -13.23 -8.08
N VAL A 196 -8.35 -12.16 -8.76
CA VAL A 196 -9.00 -10.99 -8.14
C VAL A 196 -10.34 -11.39 -7.53
N ASP A 197 -11.15 -12.17 -8.24
CA ASP A 197 -12.43 -12.67 -7.74
C ASP A 197 -12.25 -13.62 -6.55
N ALA A 198 -11.21 -14.46 -6.56
CA ALA A 198 -10.86 -15.32 -5.43
C ALA A 198 -10.47 -14.49 -4.20
N PHE A 199 -9.61 -13.49 -4.37
CA PHE A 199 -9.24 -12.59 -3.29
C PHE A 199 -10.45 -11.81 -2.76
N ALA A 200 -11.34 -11.32 -3.63
CA ALA A 200 -12.56 -10.63 -3.24
C ALA A 200 -13.45 -11.49 -2.32
N ARG A 201 -13.61 -12.79 -2.62
CA ARG A 201 -14.35 -13.74 -1.76
C ARG A 201 -13.69 -13.94 -0.41
N ILE A 202 -12.36 -14.06 -0.38
CA ILE A 202 -11.59 -14.20 0.86
C ILE A 202 -11.74 -12.94 1.72
N ALA A 203 -11.59 -11.76 1.11
CA ALA A 203 -11.67 -10.45 1.76
C ALA A 203 -13.09 -10.11 2.24
N ALA A 204 -14.14 -10.63 1.59
CA ALA A 204 -15.53 -10.41 1.98
C ALA A 204 -16.00 -11.31 3.14
N ASN A 205 -15.18 -12.25 3.63
CA ASN A 205 -15.55 -13.14 4.73
C ASN A 205 -14.87 -12.71 6.04
N PRO A 206 -15.61 -12.15 7.02
CA PRO A 206 -15.04 -11.73 8.30
C PRO A 206 -14.43 -12.88 9.11
N ALA A 207 -14.83 -14.13 8.84
CA ALA A 207 -14.19 -15.29 9.45
C ALA A 207 -12.71 -15.45 9.04
N ASN A 208 -12.22 -14.68 8.07
CA ASN A 208 -10.81 -14.69 7.68
C ASN A 208 -9.98 -13.60 8.38
N TYR A 209 -10.61 -12.63 9.05
CA TYR A 209 -9.90 -11.48 9.62
C TYR A 209 -9.13 -11.81 10.91
N PRO A 210 -7.96 -11.18 11.12
CA PRO A 210 -7.20 -10.36 10.17
C PRO A 210 -6.49 -11.20 9.09
N ILE A 211 -6.41 -10.65 7.87
CA ILE A 211 -5.75 -11.28 6.71
C ILE A 211 -4.40 -10.61 6.45
N LEU A 212 -3.35 -11.40 6.22
CA LEU A 212 -2.12 -10.94 5.58
C LEU A 212 -2.11 -11.38 4.12
N VAL A 213 -1.98 -10.45 3.18
CA VAL A 213 -1.71 -10.74 1.77
C VAL A 213 -0.25 -10.44 1.49
N HIS A 214 0.50 -11.39 0.95
CA HIS A 214 1.92 -11.18 0.71
C HIS A 214 2.44 -11.77 -0.60
N CYS A 215 3.62 -11.32 -1.02
CA CYS A 215 4.36 -11.89 -2.15
C CYS A 215 5.88 -11.77 -1.90
N ALA A 216 6.71 -11.58 -2.93
CA ALA A 216 8.15 -11.33 -2.74
C ALA A 216 8.47 -9.91 -2.22
N SER A 217 7.86 -8.86 -2.76
CA SER A 217 8.20 -7.45 -2.43
C SER A 217 7.00 -6.54 -2.13
N SER A 218 5.80 -7.09 -1.97
CA SER A 218 4.49 -6.39 -1.95
C SER A 218 4.01 -5.83 -3.30
N ASN A 219 4.82 -5.88 -4.36
CA ASN A 219 4.41 -5.35 -5.67
C ASN A 219 3.22 -6.08 -6.32
N ARG A 220 3.16 -7.43 -6.21
CA ARG A 220 1.96 -8.19 -6.62
C ARG A 220 0.76 -7.90 -5.73
N VAL A 221 1.00 -7.61 -4.45
CA VAL A 221 -0.05 -7.29 -3.48
C VAL A 221 -0.69 -5.95 -3.81
N GLY A 222 0.11 -4.92 -4.13
CA GLY A 222 -0.42 -3.64 -4.59
C GLY A 222 -1.22 -3.76 -5.89
N ALA A 223 -0.76 -4.58 -6.84
CA ALA A 223 -1.52 -4.87 -8.06
C ALA A 223 -2.85 -5.57 -7.77
N MET A 224 -2.83 -6.60 -6.89
CA MET A 224 -4.04 -7.29 -6.42
C MET A 224 -5.01 -6.32 -5.73
N TRP A 225 -4.48 -5.46 -4.87
CA TRP A 225 -5.27 -4.47 -4.15
C TRP A 225 -5.96 -3.50 -5.10
N ALA A 226 -5.22 -2.89 -6.04
CA ALA A 226 -5.80 -1.99 -7.02
C ALA A 226 -6.93 -2.67 -7.83
N LEU A 227 -6.67 -3.85 -8.38
CA LEU A 227 -7.67 -4.58 -9.18
C LEU A 227 -8.90 -4.98 -8.35
N TYR A 228 -8.70 -5.40 -7.11
CA TYR A 228 -9.77 -5.69 -6.17
C TYR A 228 -10.63 -4.47 -5.88
N ARG A 229 -10.00 -3.33 -5.59
CA ARG A 229 -10.72 -2.08 -5.28
C ARG A 229 -11.53 -1.62 -6.49
N HIS A 230 -10.94 -1.71 -7.68
CA HIS A 230 -11.67 -1.43 -8.91
C HIS A 230 -12.85 -2.39 -9.14
N SER A 231 -12.68 -3.69 -8.89
CA SER A 231 -13.75 -4.68 -9.09
C SER A 231 -14.94 -4.49 -8.16
N VAL A 232 -14.74 -3.87 -6.98
CA VAL A 232 -15.82 -3.49 -6.05
C VAL A 232 -16.35 -2.07 -6.28
N GLY A 233 -15.98 -1.42 -7.38
CA GLY A 233 -16.56 -0.15 -7.84
C GLY A 233 -15.78 1.11 -7.47
N VAL A 234 -14.54 0.98 -6.97
CA VAL A 234 -13.66 2.15 -6.77
C VAL A 234 -13.19 2.67 -8.14
N PRO A 235 -13.24 4.00 -8.40
CA PRO A 235 -12.72 4.57 -9.64
C PRO A 235 -11.26 4.17 -9.89
N ALA A 236 -10.91 3.89 -11.15
CA ALA A 236 -9.64 3.27 -11.51
C ALA A 236 -8.41 4.03 -10.97
N GLU A 237 -8.35 5.36 -11.14
CA GLU A 237 -7.23 6.16 -10.62
C GLU A 237 -7.12 6.09 -9.09
N ILE A 238 -8.26 6.10 -8.37
CA ILE A 238 -8.25 5.96 -6.91
C ILE A 238 -7.76 4.58 -6.51
N ALA A 239 -8.22 3.53 -7.20
CA ALA A 239 -7.79 2.16 -6.95
C ALA A 239 -6.27 1.99 -7.19
N ILE A 240 -5.71 2.67 -8.18
CA ILE A 240 -4.27 2.68 -8.45
C ILE A 240 -3.50 3.37 -7.32
N GLU A 241 -3.95 4.54 -6.85
CA GLU A 241 -3.29 5.21 -5.72
C GLU A 241 -3.34 4.37 -4.45
N GLU A 242 -4.49 3.74 -4.16
CA GLU A 242 -4.59 2.78 -3.05
C GLU A 242 -3.64 1.58 -3.26
N GLY A 243 -3.51 1.09 -4.50
CA GLY A 243 -2.56 0.05 -4.86
C GLY A 243 -1.11 0.44 -4.62
N ARG A 244 -0.72 1.66 -5.00
CA ARG A 244 0.62 2.21 -4.74
C ARG A 244 0.90 2.29 -3.25
N ALA A 245 -0.07 2.77 -2.46
CA ALA A 245 0.04 2.73 -1.01
C ALA A 245 0.25 1.29 -0.50
N ALA A 246 -0.43 0.30 -1.07
CA ALA A 246 -0.26 -1.12 -0.72
C ALA A 246 1.03 -1.78 -1.29
N GLY A 247 1.85 -1.04 -2.06
CA GLY A 247 3.15 -1.48 -2.57
C GLY A 247 3.23 -1.70 -4.08
N LEU A 248 2.25 -1.25 -4.87
CA LEU A 248 2.30 -1.31 -6.35
C LEU A 248 3.41 -0.41 -6.87
N GLU A 249 4.27 -0.98 -7.72
CA GLU A 249 5.37 -0.27 -8.36
C GLU A 249 5.15 -0.12 -9.87
N GLN A 250 5.88 0.82 -10.47
CA GLN A 250 5.81 1.15 -11.91
C GLN A 250 5.94 -0.07 -12.84
N SER A 251 6.75 -1.06 -12.43
CA SER A 251 6.99 -2.30 -13.19
C SER A 251 5.73 -3.14 -13.45
N ARG A 252 4.67 -2.97 -12.64
CA ARG A 252 3.39 -3.69 -12.78
C ARG A 252 2.21 -2.76 -13.05
N GLU A 253 2.32 -1.48 -12.68
CA GLU A 253 1.24 -0.51 -12.81
C GLU A 253 0.68 -0.43 -14.24
N GLY A 254 1.54 -0.44 -15.27
CA GLY A 254 1.07 -0.37 -16.67
C GLY A 254 0.07 -1.48 -17.04
N ALA A 255 0.34 -2.71 -16.59
CA ALA A 255 -0.59 -3.83 -16.81
C ALA A 255 -1.88 -3.69 -15.99
N VAL A 256 -1.80 -3.15 -14.78
CA VAL A 256 -2.98 -2.88 -13.93
C VAL A 256 -3.87 -1.81 -14.58
N ARG A 257 -3.28 -0.74 -15.13
CA ARG A 257 -3.99 0.33 -15.85
C ARG A 257 -4.73 -0.20 -17.08
N GLU A 258 -4.03 -0.98 -17.91
CA GLU A 258 -4.62 -1.61 -19.10
C GLU A 258 -5.84 -2.48 -18.74
N MET A 259 -5.74 -3.27 -17.66
CA MET A 259 -6.84 -4.10 -17.18
C MET A 259 -8.05 -3.30 -16.66
N MET A 260 -7.88 -2.04 -16.30
CA MET A 260 -8.97 -1.13 -15.89
C MET A 260 -9.48 -0.25 -17.05
N GLY A 261 -8.95 -0.42 -18.26
CA GLY A 261 -9.33 0.36 -19.44
C GLY A 261 -8.77 1.79 -19.46
N LEU A 262 -7.63 2.02 -18.80
CA LEU A 262 -6.88 3.28 -18.81
C LEU A 262 -5.79 3.29 -19.88
#